data_AF-A0A662FWS4-F1
#
_entry.id   AF-A0A662FWS4-F1
#
_cell.length_a   1.000
_cell.length_b   1.000
_cell.length_c   1.000
_cell.angle_alpha   90.00
_cell.angle_beta   90.00
_cell.angle_gamma   90.00
#
_symmetry.space_group_name_H-M   'P 1'
#
loop_
_entity.id
_entity.type
_entity.pdbx_description
1 polymer ?
#
loop_
_entity_poly.entity_id
_entity_poly.type
_entity_poly.pdbx_seq_one_letter_code
_entity_poly.pdbx_strand_id
1 'polypeptide(L)'
;ILVPQPTRIDTIVFAYENYRRECILTPHLEKSGFTHLKRGLGSSDCKSCTSHFLKCPYSMPACRKAVVSAFKEVMLKPVIITL
;
A
#
# COMPACT_ATOMS: atom_id res chain seq x y z
N ILE A 1 -10.37 13.98 26.13
CA ILE A 1 -10.95 12.81 25.43
C ILE A 1 -10.51 12.91 23.98
N LEU A 2 -9.66 11.99 23.49
CA LEU A 2 -9.31 11.94 22.06
C LEU A 2 -10.53 11.40 21.32
N VAL A 3 -11.21 12.25 20.57
CA VAL A 3 -12.31 11.83 19.70
C VAL A 3 -11.70 11.00 18.58
N PRO A 4 -12.05 9.72 18.43
CA PRO A 4 -11.58 8.92 17.30
C PRO A 4 -12.09 9.58 16.02
N GLN A 5 -11.19 10.07 15.17
CA GLN A 5 -11.60 10.49 13.83
C GLN A 5 -11.91 9.24 13.01
N PRO A 6 -13.01 9.24 12.25
CA PRO A 6 -13.33 8.11 11.38
C PRO A 6 -12.26 7.97 10.31
N THR A 7 -11.74 6.76 10.16
CA THR A 7 -10.87 6.42 9.03
C THR A 7 -11.69 6.41 7.76
N ARG A 8 -11.34 7.28 6.80
CA ARG A 8 -11.93 7.28 5.45
C ARG A 8 -10.99 6.57 4.48
N ILE A 9 -11.54 5.70 3.65
CA ILE A 9 -10.84 5.15 2.48
C ILE A 9 -11.06 6.12 1.32
N ASP A 10 -9.98 6.63 0.74
CA ASP A 10 -10.02 7.54 -0.42
C ASP A 10 -9.99 6.76 -1.75
N THR A 11 -9.05 5.81 -1.85
CA THR A 11 -8.81 5.06 -3.09
C THR A 11 -8.47 3.62 -2.74
N ILE A 12 -9.03 2.68 -3.51
CA ILE A 12 -8.64 1.26 -3.53
C ILE A 12 -7.89 0.99 -4.84
N VAL A 13 -6.71 0.38 -4.74
CA VAL A 13 -5.93 -0.08 -5.89
C VAL A 13 -5.67 -1.57 -5.73
N PHE A 14 -6.06 -2.37 -6.72
CA PHE A 14 -5.92 -3.81 -6.69
C PHE A 14 -5.65 -4.39 -8.08
N ALA A 15 -5.26 -5.65 -8.18
CA ALA A 15 -5.08 -6.35 -9.45
C ALA A 15 -5.66 -7.77 -9.33
N TYR A 16 -6.25 -8.29 -10.40
CA TYR A 16 -6.78 -9.66 -10.46
C TYR A 16 -5.66 -10.65 -10.80
N GLU A 17 -4.89 -11.05 -9.79
CA GLU A 17 -3.78 -12.01 -9.93
C GLU A 17 -3.80 -12.99 -8.76
N ASN A 18 -3.89 -14.29 -9.05
CA ASN A 18 -4.10 -15.33 -8.04
C ASN A 18 -2.81 -15.83 -7.39
N TYR A 19 -1.63 -15.40 -7.87
CA TYR A 19 -0.34 -15.98 -7.47
C TYR A 19 0.63 -14.99 -6.83
N ARG A 20 0.38 -13.67 -6.96
CA ARG A 20 1.29 -12.64 -6.45
C ARG A 20 0.75 -12.07 -5.15
N ARG A 21 1.49 -12.30 -4.06
CA ARG A 21 1.18 -11.75 -2.71
C ARG A 21 1.49 -10.25 -2.66
N GLU A 22 0.81 -9.54 -1.76
CA GLU A 22 1.04 -8.12 -1.45
C GLU A 22 2.52 -7.79 -1.17
N CYS A 23 3.27 -8.76 -0.62
CA CYS A 23 4.70 -8.62 -0.34
C CYS A 23 5.52 -8.15 -1.56
N ILE A 24 5.05 -8.42 -2.80
CA ILE A 24 5.74 -7.97 -4.03
C ILE A 24 5.76 -6.45 -4.19
N LEU A 25 4.76 -5.74 -3.65
CA LEU A 25 4.65 -4.28 -3.80
C LEU A 25 5.51 -3.52 -2.78
N THR A 26 5.72 -4.11 -1.60
CA THR A 26 6.36 -3.45 -0.45
C THR A 26 7.72 -2.82 -0.80
N PRO A 27 8.68 -3.53 -1.46
CA PRO A 27 9.98 -2.95 -1.80
C PRO A 27 9.91 -1.75 -2.74
N HIS A 28 8.90 -1.70 -3.61
CA HIS A 28 8.70 -0.59 -4.56
C HIS A 28 8.11 0.63 -3.88
N LEU A 29 7.21 0.42 -2.91
CA LEU A 29 6.66 1.47 -2.06
C LEU A 29 7.74 2.05 -1.14
N GLU A 30 8.60 1.22 -0.55
CA GLU A 30 9.75 1.66 0.26
C GLU A 30 10.71 2.54 -0.55
N LYS A 31 11.07 2.12 -1.77
CA LYS A 31 11.89 2.93 -2.70
C LYS A 31 11.22 4.27 -3.04
N SER A 32 9.90 4.29 -3.07
CA SER A 32 9.10 5.50 -3.23
C SER A 32 8.93 6.31 -1.94
N GLY A 33 9.70 6.02 -0.88
CA GLY A 33 9.71 6.78 0.37
C GLY A 33 8.60 6.43 1.37
N PHE A 34 7.82 5.37 1.13
CA PHE A 34 6.83 4.90 2.10
C PHE A 34 7.54 4.29 3.31
N THR A 35 6.98 4.49 4.50
CA THR A 35 7.58 4.03 5.76
C THR A 35 6.65 3.11 6.55
N HIS A 36 7.21 2.12 7.24
CA HIS A 36 6.44 1.20 8.07
C HIS A 36 5.96 1.88 9.36
N LEU A 37 4.66 1.80 9.65
CA LEU A 37 4.10 2.38 10.87
C LEU A 37 4.35 1.53 12.11
N LYS A 38 4.24 0.21 11.96
CA LYS A 38 4.42 -0.75 13.06
C LYS A 38 4.82 -2.10 12.49
N ARG A 39 5.85 -2.71 13.09
CA ARG A 39 6.31 -4.05 12.69
C ARG A 39 5.18 -5.09 12.81
N GLY A 40 5.02 -5.93 11.79
CA GLY A 40 4.04 -7.01 11.70
C GLY A 40 2.63 -6.58 11.30
N LEU A 41 2.36 -5.29 11.10
CA LEU A 41 1.01 -4.82 10.80
C LEU A 41 0.65 -5.14 9.35
N GLY A 42 -0.43 -5.92 9.16
CA GLY A 42 -0.88 -6.34 7.82
C GLY A 42 -0.01 -7.40 7.15
N SER A 43 1.04 -7.90 7.81
CA SER A 43 1.98 -8.89 7.24
C SER A 43 2.01 -10.20 8.03
N SER A 44 0.93 -10.56 8.73
CA SER A 44 0.86 -11.75 9.58
C SER A 44 1.10 -13.07 8.82
N ASP A 45 0.82 -13.07 7.52
CA ASP A 45 1.02 -14.18 6.58
C ASP A 45 2.39 -14.14 5.86
N CYS A 46 3.19 -13.09 6.09
CA CYS A 46 4.46 -12.84 5.40
C CYS A 46 5.60 -12.64 6.42
N LYS A 47 6.50 -13.62 6.54
CA LYS A 47 7.63 -13.57 7.51
C LYS A 47 8.79 -12.65 7.09
N SER A 48 8.80 -12.19 5.84
CA SER A 48 9.91 -11.43 5.26
C SER A 48 9.69 -9.92 5.29
N CYS A 49 8.44 -9.46 5.33
CA CYS A 49 8.12 -8.03 5.29
C CYS A 49 8.07 -7.44 6.70
N THR A 50 8.56 -6.21 6.86
CA THR A 50 8.46 -5.48 8.12
C THR A 50 7.01 -5.18 8.47
N SER A 51 6.21 -4.76 7.48
CA SER A 51 4.77 -4.47 7.57
C SER A 51 4.21 -4.34 6.15
N HIS A 52 2.93 -4.62 5.94
CA HIS A 52 2.20 -4.24 4.70
C HIS A 52 1.38 -2.96 4.91
N PHE A 53 1.33 -2.44 6.13
CA PHE A 53 0.75 -1.15 6.43
C PHE A 53 1.83 -0.07 6.43
N LEU A 54 1.88 0.70 5.35
CA LEU A 54 2.85 1.76 5.14
C LEU A 54 2.20 3.15 5.18
N LYS A 55 2.94 4.12 5.71
CA LYS A 55 2.63 5.54 5.64
C LYS A 55 3.25 6.14 4.38
N CYS A 56 2.41 6.75 3.56
CA CYS A 56 2.86 7.58 2.45
C CYS A 56 3.27 8.98 2.94
N PRO A 57 4.41 9.54 2.49
CA PRO A 57 4.86 10.87 2.89
C PRO A 57 4.26 12.01 2.04
N TYR A 58 3.49 11.69 1.00
CA TYR A 58 3.02 12.66 0.00
C TYR A 58 1.55 13.05 0.21
N SER A 59 1.06 13.99 -0.63
CA SER A 59 -0.37 14.27 -0.72
C SER A 59 -1.15 13.08 -1.26
N MET A 60 -2.46 12.99 -0.96
CA MET A 60 -3.31 11.87 -1.37
C MET A 60 -3.20 11.54 -2.88
N PRO A 61 -3.27 12.54 -3.81
CA PRO A 61 -3.14 12.26 -5.23
C PRO A 61 -1.75 11.73 -5.62
N ALA A 62 -0.69 12.19 -4.94
CA ALA A 62 0.67 11.73 -5.17
C ALA A 62 0.88 10.31 -4.62
N CYS A 63 0.34 10.00 -3.45
CA CYS A 63 0.32 8.64 -2.90
C CYS A 63 -0.36 7.66 -3.85
N ARG A 64 -1.53 8.03 -4.39
CA ARG A 64 -2.23 7.20 -5.38
C ARG A 64 -1.36 6.94 -6.61
N LYS A 65 -0.69 7.97 -7.14
CA LYS A 65 0.23 7.81 -8.28
C LYS A 65 1.39 6.86 -7.94
N ALA A 66 2.00 7.01 -6.77
CA ALA A 66 3.09 6.14 -6.32
C ALA A 66 2.66 4.68 -6.18
N VAL A 67 1.48 4.42 -5.60
CA VAL A 67 0.91 3.07 -5.50
C VAL A 67 0.65 2.48 -6.89
N VAL A 68 0.04 3.24 -7.80
CA VAL A 68 -0.20 2.77 -9.18
C VAL A 68 1.11 2.46 -9.90
N SER A 69 2.16 3.28 -9.72
CA SER A 69 3.49 2.99 -10.28
C SER A 69 4.08 1.71 -9.70
N ALA A 70 3.98 1.47 -8.39
CA ALA A 70 4.48 0.25 -7.77
C ALA A 70 3.82 -1.01 -8.37
N PHE A 71 2.51 -0.98 -8.64
CA PHE A 71 1.82 -2.07 -9.35
C PHE A 71 2.39 -2.29 -10.76
N LYS A 72 2.62 -1.22 -11.51
CA LYS A 72 3.17 -1.32 -12.88
C LYS A 72 4.61 -1.82 -12.90
N GLU A 73 5.44 -1.41 -11.94
CA GLU A 73 6.83 -1.88 -11.82
C GLU A 73 6.93 -3.38 -11.60
N VAL A 74 5.93 -3.96 -10.91
CA VAL A 74 5.83 -5.42 -10.74
C VAL A 74 5.01 -6.09 -11.83
N MET A 75 4.76 -5.41 -12.96
CA MET A 75 3.99 -5.93 -14.11
C MET A 75 2.56 -6.35 -13.77
N LEU A 76 1.96 -5.78 -12.72
CA LEU A 76 0.53 -5.93 -12.43
C LEU A 76 -0.26 -4.85 -13.17
N LYS A 77 -1.49 -5.19 -13.58
CA LYS A 77 -2.45 -4.25 -14.17
C LYS A 77 -3.39 -3.72 -13.07
N PRO A 78 -3.16 -2.52 -12.50
CA PRO A 78 -3.99 -2.02 -11.42
C PRO A 78 -5.38 -1.59 -11.90
N VAL A 79 -6.38 -1.92 -11.10
CA VAL A 79 -7.74 -1.38 -11.12
C VAL A 79 -7.84 -0.37 -9.97
N ILE A 80 -8.44 0.78 -10.24
CA ILE A 80 -8.49 1.92 -9.31
C ILE A 80 -9.94 2.29 -9.07
N ILE A 81 -10.35 2.33 -7.80
CA ILE A 81 -11.68 2.78 -7.36
C ILE A 81 -11.46 3.96 -6.39
N THR A 82 -12.06 5.12 -6.67
CA THR A 82 -12.04 6.29 -5.78
C THR A 82 -13.39 6.42 -5.09
N LEU A 83 -13.42 6.74 -3.79
CA LEU A 83 -14.61 6.71 -2.91
C LEU A 83 -15.03 8.08 -2.35
#